data_AF-A0A2V8NE41-F1
#
_entry.id   AF-A0A2V8NE41-F1
#
_cell.length_a   1.000
_cell.length_b   1.000
_cell.length_c   1.000
_cell.angle_alpha   90.00
_cell.angle_beta   90.00
_cell.angle_gamma   90.00
#
_symmetry.space_group_name_H-M   'P 1'
#
loop_
_entity.id
_entity.type
_entity.pdbx_description
1 polymer ?
#
loop_
_entity_poly.entity_id
_entity_poly.type
_entity_poly.pdbx_seq_one_letter_code
_entity_poly.pdbx_strand_id
1 'polypeptide(L)'
;APLDEEMLNAIVREAARSSYEVLGIRGYDLDHGTAVPLYFLQRNGWKGRVVALGYSFLSNEDHLRFGSCITRAASDTGRPTAFVASGDLSHRLKPEAPAGYNPNAYLFDQEIVEAIRESEPERIINIDQDLRKMAGECGYRSMLVAFGATKEMARACEVLNYEAPFGVGYLVAQIARPNGSSENKKSNQDDVDKQAKEQRRGGALTALARQAVETFVRERRVIEKPSLEDPMLNERAACFVSIKTDEGNLRGCIGTVEPAKETLADEIKTNAISSATRDPRFPPVAPSELSHLRYSVDVLSTPEPAKFEELDPKVYGVIVEDERGLRRGLLLPDLQGVETARQQVDIAARKAGLAPETPLKLFRFRVERFRETGAD
;
A
#
# COMPACT_ATOMS: atom_id res chain seq x y z
N ALA A 1 -5.83 27.58 -21.62
CA ALA A 1 -6.21 28.46 -20.50
C ALA A 1 -4.96 29.20 -20.00
N PRO A 2 -5.08 30.44 -19.48
CA PRO A 2 -3.95 31.17 -18.92
C PRO A 2 -3.45 30.51 -17.62
N LEU A 3 -2.16 30.67 -17.33
CA LEU A 3 -1.54 30.25 -16.08
C LEU A 3 -2.09 31.06 -14.90
N ASP A 4 -2.38 30.40 -13.78
CA ASP A 4 -2.66 31.08 -12.51
C ASP A 4 -1.38 31.27 -11.68
N GLU A 5 -0.65 32.36 -11.94
CA GLU A 5 0.63 32.64 -11.25
C GLU A 5 0.45 32.82 -9.74
N GLU A 6 -0.67 33.37 -9.31
CA GLU A 6 -0.98 33.60 -7.89
C GLU A 6 -1.13 32.27 -7.15
N MET A 7 -1.94 31.35 -7.71
CA MET A 7 -2.09 30.00 -7.17
C MET A 7 -0.77 29.22 -7.22
N LEU A 8 -0.02 29.31 -8.33
CA LEU A 8 1.29 28.66 -8.43
C LEU A 8 2.25 29.12 -7.32
N ASN A 9 2.35 30.43 -7.10
CA ASN A 9 3.21 31.00 -6.05
C ASN A 9 2.74 30.58 -4.64
N ALA A 10 1.43 30.49 -4.41
CA ALA A 10 0.89 29.98 -3.16
C ALA A 10 1.25 28.50 -2.94
N ILE A 11 1.11 27.66 -3.98
CA ILE A 11 1.50 26.23 -3.93
C ILE A 11 3.00 26.10 -3.62
N VAL A 12 3.87 26.85 -4.31
CA VAL A 12 5.33 26.83 -4.07
C VAL A 12 5.66 27.19 -2.62
N ARG A 13 4.99 28.21 -2.06
CA ARG A 13 5.19 28.64 -0.67
C ARG A 13 4.75 27.58 0.34
N GLU A 14 3.57 26.99 0.16
CA GLU A 14 3.04 25.95 1.05
C GLU A 14 3.81 24.64 0.96
N ALA A 15 4.28 24.29 -0.25
CA ALA A 15 5.18 23.17 -0.47
C ALA A 15 6.51 23.37 0.27
N ALA A 16 7.12 24.55 0.14
CA ALA A 16 8.38 24.88 0.83
C ALA A 16 8.24 24.84 2.36
N ARG A 17 7.11 25.29 2.93
CA ARG A 17 6.79 25.15 4.37
C ARG A 17 6.71 23.70 4.83
N SER A 18 6.44 22.79 3.90
CA SER A 18 6.32 21.35 4.15
C SER A 18 7.56 20.58 3.67
N SER A 19 8.68 21.27 3.43
CA SER A 19 9.95 20.72 2.96
C SER A 19 9.91 20.09 1.55
N TYR A 20 8.97 20.50 0.71
CA TYR A 20 8.92 20.08 -0.70
C TYR A 20 9.45 21.15 -1.64
N GLU A 21 10.27 20.73 -2.59
CA GLU A 21 10.74 21.58 -3.68
C GLU A 21 9.79 21.45 -4.89
N VAL A 22 9.31 22.58 -5.41
CA VAL A 22 8.48 22.64 -6.62
C VAL A 22 9.27 23.28 -7.74
N LEU A 23 9.58 22.48 -8.76
CA LEU A 23 10.35 22.93 -9.92
C LEU A 23 9.43 23.52 -10.99
N GLY A 24 9.61 24.80 -11.29
CA GLY A 24 8.90 25.48 -12.37
C GLY A 24 9.49 25.11 -13.74
N ILE A 25 8.74 24.40 -14.56
CA ILE A 25 9.12 24.07 -15.93
C ILE A 25 8.50 25.10 -16.88
N ARG A 26 9.31 25.68 -17.78
CA ARG A 26 8.88 26.68 -18.78
C ARG A 26 9.30 26.25 -20.19
N GLY A 27 8.54 26.66 -21.20
CA GLY A 27 8.90 26.48 -22.61
C GLY A 27 8.54 25.11 -23.20
N TYR A 28 7.69 24.33 -22.52
CA TYR A 28 7.18 23.06 -23.02
C TYR A 28 5.66 23.15 -23.23
N ASP A 29 5.17 22.45 -24.25
CA ASP A 29 3.73 22.26 -24.46
C ASP A 29 3.14 21.34 -23.39
N LEU A 30 1.84 21.49 -23.14
CA LEU A 30 1.11 20.58 -22.26
C LEU A 30 1.00 19.19 -22.89
N ASP A 31 1.29 18.17 -22.10
CA ASP A 31 1.10 16.78 -22.52
C ASP A 31 -0.39 16.40 -22.61
N HIS A 32 -0.66 15.19 -23.09
CA HIS A 32 -2.03 14.68 -23.21
C HIS A 32 -2.73 14.52 -21.86
N GLY A 33 -1.99 14.19 -20.79
CA GLY A 33 -2.55 14.07 -19.44
C GLY A 33 -3.16 15.37 -18.94
N THR A 34 -2.58 16.52 -19.29
CA THR A 34 -3.17 17.82 -18.96
C THR A 34 -4.13 18.34 -20.03
N ALA A 35 -3.77 18.18 -21.32
CA ALA A 35 -4.49 18.78 -22.42
C ALA A 35 -5.88 18.16 -22.64
N VAL A 36 -6.03 16.84 -22.45
CA VAL A 36 -7.31 16.15 -22.69
C VAL A 36 -8.41 16.60 -21.70
N PRO A 37 -8.21 16.55 -20.37
CA PRO A 37 -9.21 17.07 -19.43
C PRO A 37 -9.50 18.56 -19.66
N LEU A 38 -8.46 19.36 -19.90
CA LEU A 38 -8.61 20.80 -20.12
C LEU A 38 -9.43 21.10 -21.39
N TYR A 39 -9.23 20.33 -22.46
CA TYR A 39 -10.02 20.44 -23.69
C TYR A 39 -11.51 20.25 -23.39
N PHE A 40 -11.89 19.19 -22.66
CA PHE A 40 -13.29 18.95 -22.31
C PHE A 40 -13.86 20.02 -21.38
N LEU A 41 -13.09 20.51 -20.41
CA LEU A 41 -13.53 21.62 -19.54
C LEU A 41 -13.79 22.89 -20.34
N GLN A 42 -12.86 23.30 -21.21
CA GLN A 42 -13.00 24.50 -22.03
C GLN A 42 -14.14 24.38 -23.05
N ARG A 43 -14.30 23.21 -23.68
CA ARG A 43 -15.40 22.92 -24.61
C ARG A 43 -16.77 23.00 -23.92
N ASN A 44 -16.83 22.70 -22.63
CA ASN A 44 -18.03 22.83 -21.80
C ASN A 44 -18.12 24.19 -21.05
N GLY A 45 -17.41 25.21 -21.53
CA GLY A 45 -17.61 26.60 -21.09
C GLY A 45 -16.76 27.04 -19.90
N TRP A 46 -15.85 26.21 -19.39
CA TRP A 46 -14.91 26.62 -18.35
C TRP A 46 -13.86 27.60 -18.90
N LYS A 47 -13.71 28.77 -18.28
CA LYS A 47 -12.83 29.86 -18.72
C LYS A 47 -11.84 30.33 -17.63
N GLY A 48 -11.57 29.47 -16.65
CA GLY A 48 -10.68 29.79 -15.54
C GLY A 48 -9.20 29.81 -15.91
N ARG A 49 -8.38 30.10 -14.90
CA ARG A 49 -6.92 29.98 -14.95
C ARG A 49 -6.49 28.60 -14.46
N VAL A 50 -5.37 28.07 -14.97
CA VAL A 50 -4.89 26.72 -14.68
C VAL A 50 -3.51 26.79 -14.04
N VAL A 51 -3.26 25.93 -13.05
CA VAL A 51 -1.91 25.48 -12.69
C VAL A 51 -1.81 24.02 -13.09
N ALA A 52 -0.86 23.68 -13.97
CA ALA A 52 -0.55 22.31 -14.32
C ALA A 52 0.53 21.80 -13.37
N LEU A 53 0.33 20.61 -12.79
CA LEU A 53 1.23 19.99 -11.83
C LEU A 53 1.59 18.59 -12.33
N GLY A 54 2.88 18.28 -12.38
CA GLY A 54 3.36 16.91 -12.43
C GLY A 54 3.40 16.31 -11.02
N TYR A 55 3.32 15.00 -10.92
CA TYR A 55 3.58 14.28 -9.67
C TYR A 55 5.04 13.83 -9.59
N SER A 56 5.51 13.55 -8.37
CA SER A 56 6.85 13.02 -8.12
C SER A 56 6.80 11.49 -7.98
N PHE A 57 7.93 10.86 -7.69
CA PHE A 57 7.99 9.46 -7.30
C PHE A 57 8.20 9.27 -5.78
N LEU A 58 7.85 10.29 -4.99
CA LEU A 58 7.88 10.25 -3.53
C LEU A 58 6.82 9.28 -2.96
N SER A 59 6.81 9.13 -1.64
CA SER A 59 5.94 8.19 -0.94
C SER A 59 4.44 8.53 -1.12
N ASN A 60 3.56 7.57 -0.82
CA ASN A 60 2.12 7.81 -0.83
C ASN A 60 1.74 8.93 0.16
N GLU A 61 2.40 8.96 1.32
CA GLU A 61 2.22 9.98 2.34
C GLU A 61 2.63 11.37 1.85
N ASP A 62 3.75 11.47 1.12
CA ASP A 62 4.18 12.74 0.53
C ASP A 62 3.17 13.29 -0.48
N HIS A 63 2.56 12.41 -1.29
CA HIS A 63 1.51 12.84 -2.22
C HIS A 63 0.26 13.35 -1.49
N LEU A 64 -0.14 12.67 -0.40
CA LEU A 64 -1.25 13.13 0.45
C LEU A 64 -0.94 14.47 1.12
N ARG A 65 0.27 14.61 1.70
CA ARG A 65 0.74 15.84 2.34
C ARG A 65 0.84 16.99 1.32
N PHE A 66 1.32 16.73 0.12
CA PHE A 66 1.36 17.70 -0.96
C PHE A 66 -0.05 18.14 -1.38
N GLY A 67 -1.01 17.20 -1.44
CA GLY A 67 -2.43 17.53 -1.62
C GLY A 67 -2.93 18.53 -0.57
N SER A 68 -2.61 18.33 0.72
CA SER A 68 -2.96 19.28 1.77
C SER A 68 -2.26 20.65 1.62
N CYS A 69 -1.06 20.70 1.03
CA CYS A 69 -0.42 21.98 0.67
C CYS A 69 -1.24 22.74 -0.38
N ILE A 70 -1.81 22.04 -1.36
CA ILE A 70 -2.68 22.64 -2.38
C ILE A 70 -3.95 23.20 -1.74
N THR A 71 -4.54 22.51 -0.77
CA THR A 71 -5.70 23.03 -0.02
C THR A 71 -5.38 24.34 0.68
N ARG A 72 -4.25 24.40 1.41
CA ARG A 72 -3.81 25.63 2.09
C ARG A 72 -3.50 26.75 1.11
N ALA A 73 -2.85 26.44 -0.02
CA ALA A 73 -2.61 27.41 -1.08
C ALA A 73 -3.92 27.95 -1.67
N ALA A 74 -4.92 27.10 -1.89
CA ALA A 74 -6.24 27.52 -2.35
C ALA A 74 -6.92 28.44 -1.32
N SER A 75 -6.86 28.10 -0.03
CA SER A 75 -7.35 28.96 1.06
C SER A 75 -6.65 30.33 1.10
N ASP A 76 -5.33 30.37 0.94
CA ASP A 76 -4.53 31.60 0.91
C ASP A 76 -4.97 32.54 -0.22
N THR A 77 -5.32 32.00 -1.39
CA THR A 77 -5.81 32.81 -2.52
C THR A 77 -7.27 33.25 -2.38
N GLY A 78 -8.04 32.63 -1.48
CA GLY A 78 -9.46 32.95 -1.26
C GLY A 78 -10.38 32.73 -2.46
N ARG A 79 -9.95 31.96 -3.47
CA ARG A 79 -10.69 31.76 -4.73
C ARG A 79 -11.32 30.37 -4.83
N PRO A 80 -12.52 30.25 -5.43
CA PRO A 80 -13.09 28.95 -5.76
C PRO A 80 -12.12 28.16 -6.65
N THR A 81 -11.71 26.99 -6.17
CA THR A 81 -10.68 26.16 -6.78
C THR A 81 -11.23 24.75 -6.98
N ALA A 82 -11.02 24.19 -8.16
CA ALA A 82 -11.27 22.79 -8.45
C ALA A 82 -9.93 22.08 -8.68
N PHE A 83 -9.77 20.90 -8.09
CA PHE A 83 -8.63 20.03 -8.34
C PHE A 83 -9.05 18.91 -9.29
N VAL A 84 -8.25 18.68 -10.34
CA VAL A 84 -8.49 17.61 -11.31
C VAL A 84 -7.33 16.64 -11.23
N ALA A 85 -7.59 15.45 -10.69
CA ALA A 85 -6.66 14.34 -10.74
C ALA A 85 -6.77 13.68 -12.11
N SER A 86 -5.79 13.91 -12.98
CA SER A 86 -5.78 13.27 -14.30
C SER A 86 -4.83 12.08 -14.31
N GLY A 87 -5.27 11.01 -14.98
CA GLY A 87 -4.52 9.81 -15.27
C GLY A 87 -5.48 8.65 -15.50
N ASP A 88 -5.02 7.67 -16.26
CA ASP A 88 -5.79 6.47 -16.56
C ASP A 88 -5.53 5.38 -15.52
N LEU A 89 -6.46 4.43 -15.41
CA LEU A 89 -6.31 3.24 -14.57
C LEU A 89 -5.43 2.19 -15.27
N SER A 90 -5.80 0.92 -15.29
CA SER A 90 -5.02 -0.12 -15.95
C SER A 90 -4.84 0.14 -17.44
N HIS A 91 -3.64 -0.10 -17.97
CA HIS A 91 -3.32 -0.02 -19.40
C HIS A 91 -3.24 -1.41 -20.04
N ARG A 92 -3.76 -2.45 -19.37
CA ARG A 92 -3.46 -3.85 -19.69
C ARG A 92 -4.69 -4.76 -19.74
N LEU A 93 -5.86 -4.20 -20.02
CA LEU A 93 -7.15 -4.91 -19.91
C LEU A 93 -7.49 -5.78 -21.14
N LYS A 94 -6.81 -5.58 -22.28
CA LYS A 94 -7.03 -6.34 -23.52
C LYS A 94 -5.70 -6.70 -24.22
N PRO A 95 -5.67 -7.74 -25.07
CA PRO A 95 -4.49 -8.08 -25.91
C PRO A 95 -3.89 -6.90 -26.67
N GLU A 96 -4.74 -6.01 -27.18
CA GLU A 96 -4.35 -4.84 -27.97
C GLU A 96 -4.01 -3.60 -27.12
N ALA A 97 -4.02 -3.73 -25.79
CA ALA A 97 -3.77 -2.62 -24.90
C ALA A 97 -2.31 -2.11 -25.02
N PRO A 98 -2.08 -0.79 -24.85
CA PRO A 98 -0.80 -0.17 -25.16
C PRO A 98 0.37 -0.66 -24.30
N ALA A 99 0.09 -1.18 -23.10
CA ALA A 99 1.10 -1.71 -22.18
C ALA A 99 1.17 -3.25 -22.16
N GLY A 100 0.60 -3.91 -23.17
CA GLY A 100 0.44 -5.37 -23.23
C GLY A 100 -0.77 -5.85 -22.43
N TYR A 101 -1.04 -7.16 -22.44
CA TYR A 101 -2.19 -7.73 -21.74
C TYR A 101 -1.78 -8.46 -20.48
N ASN A 102 -2.52 -8.23 -19.40
CA ASN A 102 -2.47 -9.07 -18.22
C ASN A 102 -3.91 -9.42 -17.79
N PRO A 103 -4.25 -10.72 -17.69
CA PRO A 103 -5.62 -11.14 -17.38
C PRO A 103 -6.09 -10.70 -15.99
N ASN A 104 -5.19 -10.31 -15.08
CA ASN A 104 -5.51 -9.84 -13.74
C ASN A 104 -5.50 -8.31 -13.62
N ALA A 105 -5.25 -7.58 -14.70
CA ALA A 105 -5.12 -6.11 -14.65
C ALA A 105 -6.43 -5.41 -14.28
N TYR A 106 -7.57 -6.06 -14.48
CA TYR A 106 -8.88 -5.55 -14.08
C TYR A 106 -9.05 -5.42 -12.56
N LEU A 107 -8.27 -6.17 -11.77
CA LEU A 107 -8.36 -6.13 -10.31
C LEU A 107 -7.98 -4.75 -9.75
N PHE A 108 -7.05 -4.06 -10.41
CA PHE A 108 -6.67 -2.69 -10.03
C PHE A 108 -7.82 -1.71 -10.24
N ASP A 109 -8.45 -1.77 -11.41
CA ASP A 109 -9.56 -0.90 -11.77
C ASP A 109 -10.77 -1.15 -10.88
N GLN A 110 -11.08 -2.43 -10.65
CA GLN A 110 -12.17 -2.85 -9.77
C GLN A 110 -11.98 -2.31 -8.34
N GLU A 111 -10.78 -2.46 -7.77
CA GLU A 111 -10.47 -1.98 -6.43
C GLU A 111 -10.67 -0.46 -6.30
N ILE A 112 -10.22 0.32 -7.29
CA ILE A 112 -10.39 1.78 -7.28
C ILE A 112 -11.87 2.16 -7.42
N VAL A 113 -12.58 1.56 -8.38
CA VAL A 113 -13.99 1.86 -8.63
C VAL A 113 -14.85 1.52 -7.42
N GLU A 114 -14.63 0.36 -6.80
CA GLU A 114 -15.34 -0.07 -5.59
C GLU A 114 -15.01 0.82 -4.39
N ALA A 115 -13.74 1.12 -4.15
CA ALA A 115 -13.33 1.99 -3.06
C ALA A 115 -13.94 3.40 -3.16
N ILE A 116 -14.09 3.96 -4.37
CA ILE A 116 -14.81 5.23 -4.56
C ILE A 116 -16.30 5.06 -4.28
N ARG A 117 -16.95 4.02 -4.81
CA ARG A 117 -18.39 3.77 -4.56
C ARG A 117 -18.70 3.61 -3.07
N GLU A 118 -17.81 2.94 -2.34
CA GLU A 118 -17.96 2.66 -0.90
C GLU A 118 -17.43 3.81 -0.02
N SER A 119 -16.86 4.86 -0.61
CA SER A 119 -16.25 5.99 0.11
C SER A 119 -15.12 5.57 1.06
N GLU A 120 -14.32 4.58 0.64
CA GLU A 120 -13.20 3.99 1.38
C GLU A 120 -11.84 4.36 0.72
N PRO A 121 -11.39 5.63 0.77
CA PRO A 121 -10.16 6.05 0.11
C PRO A 121 -8.91 5.35 0.65
N GLU A 122 -8.94 4.82 1.87
CA GLU A 122 -7.84 4.05 2.46
C GLU A 122 -7.51 2.79 1.65
N ARG A 123 -8.51 2.17 1.01
CA ARG A 123 -8.28 1.06 0.08
C ARG A 123 -7.39 1.49 -1.07
N ILE A 124 -7.66 2.66 -1.67
CA ILE A 124 -6.85 3.24 -2.75
C ILE A 124 -5.46 3.63 -2.25
N ILE A 125 -5.38 4.34 -1.12
CA ILE A 125 -4.11 4.79 -0.51
C ILE A 125 -3.16 3.62 -0.24
N ASN A 126 -3.71 2.44 0.06
CA ASN A 126 -2.94 1.26 0.44
C ASN A 126 -2.92 0.15 -0.64
N ILE A 127 -3.36 0.44 -1.88
CA ILE A 127 -3.28 -0.53 -2.98
C ILE A 127 -1.85 -1.05 -3.11
N ASP A 128 -1.76 -2.38 -3.20
CA ASP A 128 -0.51 -3.09 -3.35
C ASP A 128 0.27 -2.63 -4.60
N GLN A 129 1.57 -2.42 -4.44
CA GLN A 129 2.42 -1.91 -5.50
C GLN A 129 2.59 -2.90 -6.66
N ASP A 130 2.55 -4.21 -6.40
CA ASP A 130 2.62 -5.22 -7.46
C ASP A 130 1.33 -5.19 -8.28
N LEU A 131 0.17 -4.95 -7.66
CA LEU A 131 -1.09 -4.72 -8.38
C LEU A 131 -1.00 -3.48 -9.29
N ARG A 132 -0.42 -2.37 -8.81
CA ARG A 132 -0.20 -1.15 -9.61
C ARG A 132 0.75 -1.38 -10.78
N LYS A 133 1.92 -1.97 -10.52
CA LYS A 133 2.92 -2.32 -11.54
C LYS A 133 2.34 -3.28 -12.58
N MET A 134 1.54 -4.24 -12.13
CA MET A 134 0.87 -5.20 -12.99
C MET A 134 -0.16 -4.53 -13.88
N ALA A 135 -0.94 -3.58 -13.37
CA ALA A 135 -1.90 -2.79 -14.14
C ALA A 135 -1.24 -1.86 -15.17
N GLY A 136 0.00 -1.42 -14.92
CA GLY A 136 0.69 -0.46 -15.80
C GLY A 136 0.04 0.92 -15.77
N GLU A 137 -0.56 1.28 -14.64
CA GLU A 137 -1.32 2.50 -14.41
C GLU A 137 -0.49 3.79 -14.46
N CYS A 138 -1.14 4.92 -14.69
CA CYS A 138 -0.49 6.24 -14.60
C CYS A 138 -1.22 7.27 -13.71
N GLY A 139 -2.44 6.98 -13.25
CA GLY A 139 -3.26 7.91 -12.46
C GLY A 139 -3.15 7.79 -10.94
N TYR A 140 -2.50 6.76 -10.39
CA TYR A 140 -2.52 6.51 -8.95
C TYR A 140 -1.99 7.67 -8.10
N ARG A 141 -0.86 8.26 -8.50
CA ARG A 141 -0.22 9.33 -7.73
C ARG A 141 -1.03 10.63 -7.76
N SER A 142 -1.66 10.95 -8.90
CA SER A 142 -2.54 12.12 -8.99
C SER A 142 -3.80 11.92 -8.13
N MET A 143 -4.33 10.70 -8.03
CA MET A 143 -5.42 10.37 -7.10
C MET A 143 -5.03 10.59 -5.63
N LEU A 144 -3.81 10.19 -5.22
CA LEU A 144 -3.35 10.45 -3.84
C LEU A 144 -3.27 11.94 -3.52
N VAL A 145 -2.76 12.76 -4.44
CA VAL A 145 -2.75 14.23 -4.28
C VAL A 145 -4.18 14.75 -4.15
N ALA A 146 -5.12 14.22 -4.92
CA ALA A 146 -6.54 14.57 -4.85
C ALA A 146 -7.13 14.27 -3.46
N PHE A 147 -6.92 13.05 -2.95
CA PHE A 147 -7.39 12.67 -1.62
C PHE A 147 -6.77 13.52 -0.52
N GLY A 148 -5.48 13.87 -0.66
CA GLY A 148 -4.80 14.81 0.23
C GLY A 148 -5.41 16.21 0.19
N ALA A 149 -5.78 16.68 -1.01
CA ALA A 149 -6.38 18.00 -1.23
C ALA A 149 -7.84 18.09 -0.73
N THR A 150 -8.53 16.95 -0.64
CA THR A 150 -9.92 16.88 -0.19
C THR A 150 -10.09 16.27 1.21
N LYS A 151 -8.99 16.03 1.94
CA LYS A 151 -9.00 15.32 3.24
C LYS A 151 -9.94 15.94 4.27
N GLU A 152 -10.04 17.27 4.28
CA GLU A 152 -10.86 18.05 5.23
C GLU A 152 -12.25 18.41 4.68
N MET A 153 -12.57 18.00 3.46
CA MET A 153 -13.85 18.27 2.82
C MET A 153 -14.87 17.17 3.15
N ALA A 154 -16.16 17.53 3.10
CA ALA A 154 -17.22 16.53 3.15
C ALA A 154 -17.04 15.54 1.98
N ARG A 155 -16.86 14.26 2.32
CA ARG A 155 -16.72 13.19 1.33
C ARG A 155 -18.02 13.07 0.54
N ALA A 156 -17.88 13.12 -0.78
CA ALA A 156 -18.98 12.93 -1.72
C ALA A 156 -18.43 12.10 -2.88
N CYS A 157 -18.12 10.83 -2.58
CA CYS A 157 -17.55 9.92 -3.56
C CYS A 157 -18.66 9.38 -4.45
N GLU A 158 -18.52 9.58 -5.76
CA GLU A 158 -19.46 9.14 -6.78
C GLU A 158 -18.69 8.75 -8.03
N VAL A 159 -18.85 7.51 -8.48
CA VAL A 159 -18.37 7.07 -9.80
C VAL A 159 -19.40 7.49 -10.82
N LEU A 160 -19.04 8.48 -11.66
CA LEU A 160 -19.91 9.00 -12.72
C LEU A 160 -19.89 8.09 -13.95
N ASN A 161 -18.71 7.58 -14.31
CA ASN A 161 -18.56 6.60 -15.39
C ASN A 161 -17.28 5.78 -15.23
N TYR A 162 -17.29 4.53 -15.69
CA TYR A 162 -16.10 3.72 -15.88
C TYR A 162 -16.23 2.88 -17.16
N GLU A 163 -15.26 2.99 -18.05
CA GLU A 163 -15.23 2.24 -19.32
C GLU A 163 -13.80 1.82 -19.68
N ALA A 164 -13.66 0.73 -20.46
CA ALA A 164 -12.37 0.25 -20.95
C ALA A 164 -12.36 -0.10 -22.45
N PRO A 165 -12.74 0.82 -23.36
CA PRO A 165 -12.89 0.53 -24.78
C PRO A 165 -11.59 0.09 -25.44
N PHE A 166 -10.46 0.70 -25.07
CA PHE A 166 -9.15 0.50 -25.74
C PHE A 166 -8.18 -0.38 -24.94
N GLY A 167 -8.68 -1.18 -23.99
CA GLY A 167 -7.82 -1.94 -23.08
C GLY A 167 -7.14 -1.07 -22.00
N VAL A 168 -7.54 0.21 -21.93
CA VAL A 168 -7.17 1.18 -20.91
C VAL A 168 -8.43 1.50 -20.10
N GLY A 169 -8.34 1.51 -18.76
CA GLY A 169 -9.43 1.86 -17.87
C GLY A 169 -9.59 3.37 -17.70
N TYR A 170 -10.74 3.89 -18.10
CA TYR A 170 -11.09 5.30 -17.98
C TYR A 170 -12.17 5.48 -16.92
N LEU A 171 -11.82 6.19 -15.85
CA LEU A 171 -12.70 6.50 -14.74
C LEU A 171 -12.99 8.00 -14.68
N VAL A 172 -14.25 8.36 -14.54
CA VAL A 172 -14.68 9.70 -14.14
C VAL A 172 -15.39 9.58 -12.80
N ALA A 173 -14.85 10.24 -11.79
CA ALA A 173 -15.39 10.21 -10.44
C ALA A 173 -15.32 11.59 -9.77
N GLN A 174 -16.29 11.84 -8.90
CA GLN A 174 -16.24 12.91 -7.92
C GLN A 174 -15.81 12.31 -6.58
N ILE A 175 -14.88 12.95 -5.86
CA ILE A 175 -14.43 12.48 -4.53
C ILE A 175 -14.84 13.42 -3.38
N ALA A 176 -15.16 14.69 -3.69
CA ALA A 176 -15.58 15.68 -2.71
C ALA A 176 -16.50 16.76 -3.31
N ARG A 177 -17.26 17.44 -2.43
CA ARG A 177 -18.10 18.61 -2.78
C ARG A 177 -17.70 19.82 -1.92
N PRO A 178 -17.72 21.05 -2.48
CA PRO A 178 -17.63 22.26 -1.67
C PRO A 178 -18.89 22.37 -0.81
N ASN A 179 -18.73 22.34 0.52
CA ASN A 179 -19.72 22.56 1.58
C ASN A 179 -21.21 22.58 1.17
N GLY A 180 -21.89 21.45 1.35
CA GLY A 180 -23.07 21.46 2.22
C GLY A 180 -22.55 21.34 3.65
N SER A 181 -23.15 22.06 4.59
CA SER A 181 -22.89 21.93 6.03
C SER A 181 -22.58 20.49 6.42
N SER A 182 -21.48 20.28 7.15
CA SER A 182 -21.24 19.04 7.87
C SER A 182 -22.43 18.82 8.81
N GLU A 183 -23.42 18.07 8.36
CA GLU A 183 -24.34 17.41 9.28
C GLU A 183 -23.50 16.37 10.01
N ASN A 184 -22.96 16.82 11.14
CA ASN A 184 -22.73 16.06 12.37
C ASN A 184 -22.88 14.53 12.20
N LYS A 185 -21.94 13.90 11.48
CA LYS A 185 -21.61 12.51 11.78
C LYS A 185 -20.82 12.60 13.07
N LYS A 186 -21.52 12.26 14.17
CA LYS A 186 -20.92 11.90 15.44
C LYS A 186 -19.55 11.30 15.18
N SER A 187 -18.53 12.01 15.65
CA SER A 187 -17.19 11.50 15.85
C SER A 187 -17.33 10.14 16.54
N ASN A 188 -17.10 9.05 15.82
CA ASN A 188 -16.64 7.82 16.45
C ASN A 188 -15.20 8.07 16.89
N GLN A 189 -15.08 8.80 18.00
CA GLN A 189 -13.85 8.96 18.75
C GLN A 189 -13.26 7.56 19.06
N ASP A 190 -14.14 6.56 19.23
CA ASP A 190 -13.78 5.16 19.46
C ASP A 190 -13.11 4.45 18.27
N ASP A 191 -13.41 4.84 17.01
CA ASP A 191 -12.79 4.22 15.82
C ASP A 191 -11.46 4.91 15.45
N VAL A 192 -11.37 6.23 15.64
CA VAL A 192 -10.12 6.99 15.45
C VAL A 192 -9.09 6.61 16.53
N ASP A 193 -9.52 6.42 17.78
CA ASP A 193 -8.63 5.97 18.85
C ASP A 193 -8.23 4.51 18.71
N LYS A 194 -9.07 3.64 18.12
CA LYS A 194 -8.69 2.26 17.76
C LYS A 194 -7.68 2.22 16.63
N GLN A 195 -7.92 2.94 15.52
CA GLN A 195 -6.99 2.99 14.39
C GLN A 195 -5.66 3.66 14.78
N ALA A 196 -5.69 4.76 15.53
CA ALA A 196 -4.46 5.40 16.02
C ALA A 196 -3.67 4.49 16.98
N LYS A 197 -4.34 3.64 17.77
CA LYS A 197 -3.70 2.69 18.67
C LYS A 197 -3.16 1.47 17.94
N GLU A 198 -3.86 0.93 16.93
CA GLU A 198 -3.37 -0.13 16.03
C GLU A 198 -2.20 0.33 15.16
N GLN A 199 -2.22 1.58 14.71
CA GLN A 199 -1.15 2.18 13.91
C GLN A 199 0.09 2.51 14.76
N ARG A 200 -0.10 2.97 16.00
CA ARG A 200 0.98 3.09 17.00
C ARG A 200 1.56 1.72 17.41
N ARG A 201 0.73 0.68 17.52
CA ARG A 201 1.14 -0.72 17.79
C ARG A 201 1.96 -1.31 16.64
N GLY A 202 1.47 -1.18 15.40
CA GLY A 202 2.18 -1.64 14.21
C GLY A 202 3.51 -0.93 13.97
N GLY A 203 3.61 0.35 14.34
CA GLY A 203 4.85 1.10 14.34
C GLY A 203 5.91 0.50 15.25
N ALA A 204 5.55 0.03 16.45
CA ALA A 204 6.52 -0.56 17.39
C ALA A 204 7.15 -1.87 16.87
N LEU A 205 6.34 -2.77 16.30
CA LEU A 205 6.82 -4.06 15.77
C LEU A 205 7.74 -3.86 14.56
N THR A 206 7.35 -2.99 13.63
CA THR A 206 8.14 -2.72 12.41
C THR A 206 9.39 -1.90 12.71
N ALA A 207 9.32 -0.94 13.65
CA ALA A 207 10.50 -0.23 14.15
C ALA A 207 11.49 -1.17 14.83
N LEU A 208 11.01 -2.14 15.62
CA LEU A 208 11.87 -3.17 16.22
C LEU A 208 12.59 -4.00 15.16
N ALA A 209 11.87 -4.43 14.11
CA ALA A 209 12.44 -5.17 12.99
C ALA A 209 13.53 -4.34 12.27
N ARG A 210 13.24 -3.07 11.96
CA ARG A 210 14.21 -2.13 11.36
C ARG A 210 15.44 -1.99 12.24
N GLN A 211 15.25 -1.63 13.52
CA GLN A 211 16.35 -1.40 14.45
C GLN A 211 17.24 -2.64 14.60
N ALA A 212 16.64 -3.83 14.66
CA ALA A 212 17.38 -5.09 14.73
C ALA A 212 18.24 -5.31 13.49
N VAL A 213 17.69 -5.09 12.30
CA VAL A 213 18.40 -5.27 11.02
C VAL A 213 19.50 -4.23 10.86
N GLU A 214 19.19 -2.96 11.03
CA GLU A 214 20.17 -1.88 10.82
C GLU A 214 21.34 -1.96 11.78
N THR A 215 21.07 -2.22 13.07
CA THR A 215 22.12 -2.39 14.08
C THR A 215 22.98 -3.60 13.73
N PHE A 216 22.37 -4.74 13.37
CA PHE A 216 23.13 -5.94 13.07
C PHE A 216 23.96 -5.80 11.79
N VAL A 217 23.42 -5.15 10.75
CA VAL A 217 24.13 -4.94 9.48
C VAL A 217 25.30 -3.97 9.65
N ARG A 218 25.13 -2.89 10.43
CA ARG A 218 26.17 -1.87 10.67
C ARG A 218 27.23 -2.31 11.69
N GLU A 219 26.79 -2.92 12.80
CA GLU A 219 27.61 -3.14 13.99
C GLU A 219 27.88 -4.61 14.30
N ARG A 220 27.22 -5.55 13.60
CA ARG A 220 27.23 -7.00 13.91
C ARG A 220 26.77 -7.32 15.34
N ARG A 221 25.97 -6.42 15.92
CA ARG A 221 25.43 -6.52 17.28
C ARG A 221 23.94 -6.80 17.24
N VAL A 222 23.49 -7.72 18.09
CA VAL A 222 22.05 -7.95 18.33
C VAL A 222 21.58 -6.94 19.36
N ILE A 223 20.50 -6.22 19.06
CA ILE A 223 19.92 -5.28 20.03
C ILE A 223 19.33 -6.02 21.23
N GLU A 224 19.46 -5.41 22.41
CA GLU A 224 18.76 -5.89 23.59
C GLU A 224 17.26 -5.77 23.40
N LYS A 225 16.49 -6.55 24.17
CA LYS A 225 15.04 -6.40 24.19
C LYS A 225 14.74 -4.98 24.67
N PRO A 226 14.13 -4.12 23.83
CA PRO A 226 13.79 -2.80 24.30
C PRO A 226 12.71 -2.90 25.38
N SER A 227 12.76 -1.99 26.36
CA SER A 227 11.70 -1.78 27.35
C SER A 227 10.50 -1.13 26.65
N LEU A 228 9.85 -1.87 25.75
CA LEU A 228 8.68 -1.37 25.03
C LEU A 228 7.42 -1.61 25.86
N GLU A 229 6.58 -0.59 25.92
CA GLU A 229 5.31 -0.57 26.64
C GLU A 229 4.21 -1.40 25.95
N ASP A 230 4.45 -1.92 24.75
CA ASP A 230 3.47 -2.71 24.01
C ASP A 230 3.34 -4.13 24.61
N PRO A 231 2.16 -4.50 25.17
CA PRO A 231 1.95 -5.83 25.71
C PRO A 231 2.17 -6.95 24.69
N MET A 232 1.86 -6.72 23.41
CA MET A 232 1.93 -7.72 22.36
C MET A 232 3.37 -8.22 22.13
N LEU A 233 4.36 -7.35 22.32
CA LEU A 233 5.78 -7.70 22.21
C LEU A 233 6.25 -8.66 23.31
N ASN A 234 5.52 -8.76 24.40
CA ASN A 234 5.78 -9.67 25.50
C ASN A 234 5.01 -11.00 25.38
N GLU A 235 4.06 -11.08 24.45
CA GLU A 235 3.33 -12.32 24.17
C GLU A 235 4.21 -13.32 23.42
N ARG A 236 3.86 -14.60 23.55
CA ARG A 236 4.54 -15.67 22.83
C ARG A 236 3.78 -15.96 21.53
N ALA A 237 4.30 -15.45 20.41
CA ALA A 237 3.70 -15.60 19.08
C ALA A 237 4.75 -15.89 18.00
N ALA A 238 4.33 -16.58 16.94
CA ALA A 238 5.13 -16.80 15.74
C ALA A 238 5.02 -15.58 14.82
N CYS A 239 6.08 -15.28 14.06
CA CYS A 239 6.01 -14.19 13.10
C CYS A 239 6.88 -14.42 11.86
N PHE A 240 6.48 -13.81 10.75
CA PHE A 240 7.31 -13.63 9.56
C PHE A 240 7.71 -12.16 9.45
N VAL A 241 9.01 -11.92 9.28
CA VAL A 241 9.50 -10.58 8.95
C VAL A 241 9.80 -10.57 7.46
N SER A 242 9.26 -9.59 6.75
CA SER A 242 9.58 -9.36 5.35
C SER A 242 10.30 -8.02 5.20
N ILE A 243 11.35 -8.03 4.39
CA ILE A 243 12.12 -6.88 3.97
C ILE A 243 11.82 -6.68 2.49
N LYS A 244 11.37 -5.48 2.14
CA LYS A 244 11.14 -5.05 0.76
C LYS A 244 12.01 -3.84 0.45
N THR A 245 12.35 -3.63 -0.81
CA THR A 245 12.96 -2.37 -1.27
C THR A 245 11.91 -1.25 -1.31
N ASP A 246 12.32 0.01 -1.47
CA ASP A 246 11.40 1.15 -1.74
C ASP A 246 10.51 0.89 -2.97
N GLU A 247 11.02 0.14 -3.95
CA GLU A 247 10.28 -0.31 -5.11
C GLU A 247 9.29 -1.46 -4.83
N GLY A 248 9.16 -1.91 -3.58
CA GLY A 248 8.26 -2.99 -3.16
C GLY A 248 8.75 -4.41 -3.44
N ASN A 249 9.91 -4.58 -4.10
CA ASN A 249 10.47 -5.89 -4.41
C ASN A 249 10.91 -6.61 -3.13
N LEU A 250 10.65 -7.92 -3.03
CA LEU A 250 11.09 -8.72 -1.89
C LEU A 250 12.63 -8.78 -1.82
N ARG A 251 13.20 -8.44 -0.67
CA ARG A 251 14.65 -8.45 -0.39
C ARG A 251 15.07 -9.48 0.65
N GLY A 252 14.12 -9.99 1.41
CA GLY A 252 14.27 -11.09 2.35
C GLY A 252 12.96 -11.36 3.08
N CYS A 253 12.66 -12.62 3.40
CA CYS A 253 11.54 -12.97 4.25
C CYS A 253 11.80 -14.30 4.95
N ILE A 254 11.90 -14.24 6.27
CA ILE A 254 12.09 -15.40 7.16
C ILE A 254 11.14 -15.25 8.33
N GLY A 255 10.62 -16.38 8.78
CA GLY A 255 9.75 -16.46 9.94
C GLY A 255 9.71 -17.86 10.51
N THR A 256 8.98 -17.98 11.61
CA THR A 256 8.68 -19.24 12.28
C THR A 256 7.19 -19.53 12.18
N VAL A 257 6.84 -20.82 12.18
CA VAL A 257 5.44 -21.26 12.15
C VAL A 257 4.86 -21.42 13.55
N GLU A 258 5.74 -21.72 14.51
CA GLU A 258 5.44 -21.82 15.92
C GLU A 258 6.41 -20.93 16.70
N PRO A 259 5.99 -20.32 17.81
CA PRO A 259 6.85 -19.43 18.59
C PRO A 259 8.09 -20.18 19.10
N ALA A 260 9.26 -19.78 18.59
CA ALA A 260 10.56 -20.36 18.96
C ALA A 260 11.23 -19.59 20.10
N LYS A 261 10.72 -18.40 20.42
CA LYS A 261 11.15 -17.55 21.53
C LYS A 261 10.04 -17.40 22.58
N GLU A 262 10.45 -16.94 23.77
CA GLU A 262 9.53 -16.64 24.87
C GLU A 262 8.68 -15.40 24.60
N THR A 263 9.18 -14.47 23.78
CA THR A 263 8.50 -13.22 23.46
C THR A 263 8.54 -12.90 21.97
N LEU A 264 7.48 -12.28 21.47
CA LEU A 264 7.36 -11.82 20.09
C LEU A 264 8.48 -10.82 19.75
N ALA A 265 8.94 -10.01 20.70
CA ALA A 265 10.09 -9.13 20.49
C ALA A 265 11.36 -9.90 20.10
N ASP A 266 11.66 -11.00 20.79
CA ASP A 266 12.83 -11.83 20.48
C ASP A 266 12.64 -12.60 19.18
N GLU A 267 11.41 -13.02 18.89
CA GLU A 267 11.03 -13.67 17.63
C GLU A 267 11.26 -12.71 16.44
N ILE A 268 10.73 -11.49 16.51
CA ILE A 268 10.90 -10.43 15.50
C ILE A 268 12.37 -10.11 15.28
N LYS A 269 13.15 -9.85 16.34
CA LYS A 269 14.59 -9.56 16.20
C LYS A 269 15.33 -10.67 15.46
N THR A 270 15.07 -11.92 15.86
CA THR A 270 15.74 -13.10 15.28
C THR A 270 15.37 -13.27 13.81
N ASN A 271 14.08 -13.16 13.49
CA ASN A 271 13.56 -13.35 12.14
C ASN A 271 13.90 -12.17 11.23
N ALA A 272 13.95 -10.94 11.74
CA ALA A 272 14.38 -9.76 11.00
C ALA A 272 15.86 -9.87 10.59
N ILE A 273 16.75 -10.17 11.55
CA ILE A 273 18.18 -10.37 11.26
C ILE A 273 18.37 -11.53 10.27
N SER A 274 17.64 -12.62 10.45
CA SER A 274 17.70 -13.77 9.53
C SER A 274 17.19 -13.42 8.13
N SER A 275 16.13 -12.63 8.02
CA SER A 275 15.63 -12.13 6.73
C SER A 275 16.66 -11.30 5.99
N ALA A 276 17.44 -10.50 6.72
CA ALA A 276 18.49 -9.66 6.14
C ALA A 276 19.78 -10.43 5.80
N THR A 277 20.06 -11.56 6.46
CA THR A 277 21.41 -12.17 6.42
C THR A 277 21.46 -13.64 6.04
N ARG A 278 20.34 -14.36 6.07
CA ARG A 278 20.27 -15.82 5.94
C ARG A 278 19.18 -16.32 4.99
N ASP A 279 18.44 -15.42 4.34
CA ASP A 279 17.49 -15.83 3.31
C ASP A 279 18.25 -16.37 2.09
N PRO A 280 18.14 -17.68 1.76
CA PRO A 280 18.97 -18.29 0.71
C PRO A 280 18.66 -17.77 -0.69
N ARG A 281 17.55 -17.04 -0.87
CA ARG A 281 17.17 -16.45 -2.15
C ARG A 281 17.96 -15.18 -2.48
N PHE A 282 18.61 -14.57 -1.48
CA PHE A 282 19.27 -13.28 -1.62
C PHE A 282 20.64 -13.25 -0.95
N PRO A 283 21.61 -12.47 -1.48
CA PRO A 283 22.83 -12.17 -0.72
C PRO A 283 22.50 -11.37 0.55
N PRO A 284 23.34 -11.43 1.60
CA PRO A 284 23.15 -10.61 2.80
C PRO A 284 23.00 -9.12 2.46
N VAL A 285 22.11 -8.43 3.16
CA VAL A 285 21.85 -6.98 3.02
C VAL A 285 23.11 -6.18 3.33
N ALA A 286 23.46 -5.26 2.43
CA ALA A 286 24.58 -4.34 2.59
C ALA A 286 24.16 -3.05 3.33
N PRO A 287 25.07 -2.38 4.07
CA PRO A 287 24.76 -1.12 4.77
C PRO A 287 24.20 -0.02 3.89
N SER A 288 24.61 0.05 2.62
CA SER A 288 24.12 1.04 1.64
C SER A 288 22.66 0.81 1.22
N GLU A 289 22.12 -0.39 1.40
CA GLU A 289 20.72 -0.69 1.07
C GLU A 289 19.76 -0.20 2.16
N LEU A 290 20.21 -0.04 3.41
CA LEU A 290 19.35 0.11 4.60
C LEU A 290 18.34 1.28 4.50
N SER A 291 18.75 2.41 3.91
CA SER A 291 17.89 3.58 3.71
C SER A 291 16.74 3.32 2.73
N HIS A 292 16.86 2.28 1.90
CA HIS A 292 15.91 1.93 0.85
C HIS A 292 15.11 0.67 1.17
N LEU A 293 15.10 0.24 2.43
CA LEU A 293 14.34 -0.93 2.87
C LEU A 293 13.08 -0.50 3.62
N ARG A 294 12.04 -1.31 3.44
CA ARG A 294 10.78 -1.27 4.17
C ARG A 294 10.54 -2.61 4.85
N TYR A 295 10.02 -2.56 6.07
CA TYR A 295 9.81 -3.76 6.88
C TYR A 295 8.32 -4.02 7.08
N SER A 296 7.94 -5.29 7.06
CA SER A 296 6.63 -5.73 7.53
C SER A 296 6.77 -6.93 8.45
N VAL A 297 5.88 -7.01 9.43
CA VAL A 297 5.81 -8.11 10.41
C VAL A 297 4.42 -8.72 10.33
N ASP A 298 4.38 -10.00 9.96
CA ASP A 298 3.17 -10.82 9.95
C ASP A 298 3.16 -11.65 11.23
N VAL A 299 2.27 -11.35 12.18
CA VAL A 299 2.12 -12.12 13.43
C VAL A 299 1.06 -13.19 13.23
N LEU A 300 1.42 -14.43 13.56
CA LEU A 300 0.59 -15.60 13.31
C LEU A 300 -0.20 -15.99 14.55
N SER A 301 -1.48 -16.30 14.36
CA SER A 301 -2.24 -17.03 15.38
C SER A 301 -1.73 -18.46 15.51
N THR A 302 -1.99 -19.09 16.66
CA THR A 302 -1.73 -20.53 16.83
C THR A 302 -2.42 -21.33 15.72
N PRO A 303 -1.69 -22.17 14.97
CA PRO A 303 -2.29 -23.02 13.94
C PRO A 303 -3.28 -24.02 14.54
N GLU A 304 -4.44 -24.17 13.89
CA GLU A 304 -5.46 -25.15 14.27
C GLU A 304 -5.64 -26.19 13.14
N PRO A 305 -5.88 -27.47 13.47
CA PRO A 305 -6.21 -28.48 12.46
C PRO A 305 -7.42 -28.05 11.63
N ALA A 306 -7.36 -28.27 10.33
CA ALA A 306 -8.43 -27.88 9.40
C ALA A 306 -8.72 -28.98 8.39
N LYS A 307 -9.95 -29.02 7.89
CA LYS A 307 -10.33 -29.76 6.69
C LYS A 307 -10.15 -28.87 5.46
N PHE A 308 -10.08 -29.48 4.28
CA PHE A 308 -9.87 -28.76 3.03
C PHE A 308 -10.98 -27.75 2.75
N GLU A 309 -12.22 -28.07 3.10
CA GLU A 309 -13.41 -27.23 2.89
C GLU A 309 -13.46 -26.03 3.85
N GLU A 310 -12.63 -26.04 4.90
CA GLU A 310 -12.55 -25.00 5.91
C GLU A 310 -11.47 -23.94 5.60
N LEU A 311 -10.79 -24.12 4.46
CA LEU A 311 -9.76 -23.22 3.96
C LEU A 311 -10.37 -22.13 3.08
N ASP A 312 -10.04 -20.90 3.42
CA ASP A 312 -10.29 -19.73 2.59
C ASP A 312 -8.95 -19.00 2.41
N PRO A 313 -8.38 -18.98 1.19
CA PRO A 313 -7.10 -18.34 0.93
C PRO A 313 -7.05 -16.85 1.28
N LYS A 314 -8.19 -16.14 1.30
CA LYS A 314 -8.26 -14.72 1.66
C LYS A 314 -8.21 -14.50 3.18
N VAL A 315 -8.68 -15.48 3.96
CA VAL A 315 -8.81 -15.35 5.42
C VAL A 315 -7.70 -16.06 6.18
N TYR A 316 -7.31 -17.26 5.72
CA TYR A 316 -6.43 -18.15 6.45
C TYR A 316 -5.17 -18.47 5.65
N GLY A 317 -4.03 -18.46 6.33
CA GLY A 317 -2.85 -19.17 5.85
C GLY A 317 -3.03 -20.67 6.04
N VAL A 318 -2.30 -21.46 5.25
CA VAL A 318 -2.33 -22.92 5.32
C VAL A 318 -0.95 -23.46 5.64
N ILE A 319 -0.93 -24.46 6.52
CA ILE A 319 0.20 -25.35 6.75
C ILE A 319 -0.19 -26.72 6.23
N VAL A 320 0.72 -27.32 5.48
CA VAL A 320 0.59 -28.70 5.02
C VAL A 320 1.70 -29.54 5.62
N GLU A 321 1.37 -30.72 6.10
CA GLU A 321 2.32 -31.68 6.65
C GLU A 321 2.07 -33.05 6.05
N ASP A 322 3.14 -33.83 5.83
CA ASP A 322 2.96 -35.26 5.52
C ASP A 322 2.45 -36.04 6.73
N GLU A 323 1.98 -37.27 6.50
CA GLU A 323 1.41 -38.11 7.56
C GLU A 323 2.36 -38.30 8.77
N ARG A 324 3.67 -38.31 8.49
CA ARG A 324 4.74 -38.48 9.48
C ARG A 324 5.18 -37.18 10.15
N GLY A 325 4.72 -36.01 9.68
CA GLY A 325 5.11 -34.69 10.19
C GLY A 325 6.56 -34.31 9.90
N LEU A 326 7.23 -34.97 8.96
CA LEU A 326 8.65 -34.75 8.65
C LEU A 326 8.87 -33.61 7.66
N ARG A 327 7.91 -33.41 6.76
CA ARG A 327 7.93 -32.33 5.76
C ARG A 327 6.74 -31.42 5.98
N ARG A 328 7.03 -30.13 6.06
CA ARG A 328 6.05 -29.08 6.32
C ARG A 328 6.21 -27.94 5.32
N GLY A 329 5.09 -27.44 4.83
CA GLY A 329 5.03 -26.26 3.99
C GLY A 329 4.04 -25.26 4.55
N LEU A 330 4.32 -23.98 4.36
CA LEU A 330 3.43 -22.90 4.78
C LEU A 330 3.19 -21.93 3.63
N LEU A 331 1.96 -21.46 3.55
CA LEU A 331 1.59 -20.33 2.72
C LEU A 331 0.73 -19.35 3.54
N LEU A 332 1.11 -18.07 3.52
CA LEU A 332 0.38 -16.99 4.18
C LEU A 332 -0.97 -16.73 3.47
N PRO A 333 -1.97 -16.15 4.15
CA PRO A 333 -3.22 -15.73 3.52
C PRO A 333 -3.02 -14.56 2.56
N ASP A 334 -4.04 -14.33 1.74
CA ASP A 334 -4.24 -13.16 0.89
C ASP A 334 -3.02 -12.86 0.00
N LEU A 335 -2.59 -13.91 -0.71
CA LEU A 335 -1.51 -13.82 -1.69
C LEU A 335 -2.07 -13.70 -3.10
N GLN A 336 -1.52 -12.77 -3.87
CA GLN A 336 -1.89 -12.55 -5.26
C GLN A 336 -1.73 -13.83 -6.09
N GLY A 337 -2.75 -14.17 -6.88
CA GLY A 337 -2.76 -15.37 -7.74
C GLY A 337 -3.13 -16.67 -7.03
N VAL A 338 -3.55 -16.61 -5.76
CA VAL A 338 -4.05 -17.75 -4.99
C VAL A 338 -5.51 -17.51 -4.65
N GLU A 339 -6.39 -17.95 -5.55
CA GLU A 339 -7.85 -17.70 -5.45
C GLU A 339 -8.61 -18.91 -4.88
N THR A 340 -7.97 -20.08 -4.82
CA THR A 340 -8.63 -21.32 -4.37
C THR A 340 -7.83 -22.05 -3.30
N ALA A 341 -8.54 -22.73 -2.40
CA ALA A 341 -7.92 -23.60 -1.38
C ALA A 341 -7.00 -24.67 -2.02
N ARG A 342 -7.37 -25.18 -3.20
CA ARG A 342 -6.56 -26.15 -3.96
C ARG A 342 -5.21 -25.55 -4.34
N GLN A 343 -5.21 -24.37 -4.98
CA GLN A 343 -3.97 -23.66 -5.32
C GLN A 343 -3.14 -23.38 -4.08
N GLN A 344 -3.77 -22.95 -2.99
CA GLN A 344 -3.10 -22.62 -1.74
C GLN A 344 -2.36 -23.84 -1.16
N VAL A 345 -3.04 -24.98 -1.08
CA VAL A 345 -2.49 -26.25 -0.60
C VAL A 345 -1.38 -26.76 -1.53
N ASP A 346 -1.59 -26.73 -2.85
CA ASP A 346 -0.60 -27.22 -3.82
C ASP A 346 0.70 -26.42 -3.79
N ILE A 347 0.62 -25.10 -3.63
CA ILE A 347 1.80 -24.24 -3.48
C ILE A 347 2.52 -24.54 -2.17
N ALA A 348 1.79 -24.66 -1.05
CA ALA A 348 2.38 -25.01 0.24
C ALA A 348 3.07 -26.39 0.18
N ALA A 349 2.45 -27.39 -0.45
CA ALA A 349 3.00 -28.73 -0.61
C ALA A 349 4.27 -28.72 -1.47
N ARG A 350 4.28 -27.95 -2.56
CA ARG A 350 5.46 -27.79 -3.41
C ARG A 350 6.63 -27.15 -2.65
N LYS A 351 6.37 -26.15 -1.81
CA LYS A 351 7.39 -25.53 -0.93
C LYS A 351 7.98 -26.54 0.07
N ALA A 352 7.18 -27.53 0.50
CA ALA A 352 7.62 -28.62 1.37
C ALA A 352 8.33 -29.76 0.63
N GLY A 353 8.43 -29.70 -0.71
CA GLY A 353 8.93 -30.82 -1.52
C GLY A 353 8.04 -32.06 -1.47
N LEU A 354 6.73 -31.87 -1.31
CA LEU A 354 5.72 -32.95 -1.29
C LEU A 354 5.19 -33.20 -2.70
N ALA A 355 5.00 -34.48 -3.05
CA ALA A 355 4.46 -34.85 -4.34
C ALA A 355 2.95 -34.55 -4.42
N PRO A 356 2.41 -34.25 -5.61
CA PRO A 356 0.96 -34.09 -5.80
C PRO A 356 0.18 -35.30 -5.28
N GLU A 357 -1.02 -35.06 -4.74
CA GLU A 357 -1.95 -36.08 -4.22
C GLU A 357 -1.40 -36.94 -3.05
N THR A 358 -0.28 -36.55 -2.43
CA THR A 358 0.16 -37.16 -1.17
C THR A 358 -0.89 -36.86 -0.09
N PRO A 359 -1.27 -37.82 0.80
CA PRO A 359 -2.12 -37.51 1.94
C PRO A 359 -1.47 -36.45 2.84
N LEU A 360 -2.21 -35.37 3.13
CA LEU A 360 -1.74 -34.22 3.90
C LEU A 360 -2.55 -34.04 5.19
N LYS A 361 -1.86 -33.67 6.26
CA LYS A 361 -2.47 -32.99 7.40
C LYS A 361 -2.49 -31.50 7.10
N LEU A 362 -3.65 -30.87 7.29
CA LEU A 362 -3.85 -29.45 7.03
C LEU A 362 -4.07 -28.73 8.36
N PHE A 363 -3.43 -27.58 8.49
CA PHE A 363 -3.70 -26.63 9.56
C PHE A 363 -3.92 -25.26 8.95
N ARG A 364 -4.76 -24.45 9.60
CA ARG A 364 -5.02 -23.07 9.22
C ARG A 364 -4.64 -22.11 10.33
N PHE A 365 -4.31 -20.88 9.96
CA PHE A 365 -3.97 -19.83 10.91
C PHE A 365 -4.33 -18.46 10.33
N ARG A 366 -4.51 -17.46 11.20
CA ARG A 366 -4.72 -16.07 10.80
C ARG A 366 -3.41 -15.30 10.90
N VAL A 367 -3.33 -14.21 10.14
CA VAL A 367 -2.19 -13.30 10.17
C VAL A 367 -2.67 -11.90 10.46
N GLU A 368 -2.05 -11.26 11.45
CA GLU A 368 -2.13 -9.82 11.65
C GLU A 368 -0.87 -9.19 11.02
N ARG A 369 -1.06 -8.38 9.99
CA ARG A 369 0.02 -7.84 9.16
C ARG A 369 0.28 -6.38 9.50
N PHE A 370 1.47 -6.11 10.00
CA PHE A 370 1.95 -4.77 10.32
C PHE A 370 2.96 -4.32 9.26
N ARG A 371 2.70 -3.18 8.62
CA ARG A 371 3.59 -2.59 7.63
C ARG A 371 4.15 -1.28 8.18
N GLU A 372 5.41 -1.03 7.88
CA GLU A 372 6.03 0.24 8.18
C GLU A 372 5.33 1.36 7.39
N THR A 373 4.76 2.32 8.11
CA THR A 373 4.36 3.61 7.55
C THR A 373 5.65 4.37 7.25
N GLY A 374 5.79 4.92 6.04
CA GLY A 374 7.01 5.62 5.63
C GLY A 374 7.40 6.68 6.67
N ALA A 375 8.65 6.65 7.14
CA ALA A 375 9.16 7.65 8.05
C ALA A 375 9.41 8.97 7.28
N ASP A 376 8.67 10.00 7.70
CA ASP A 376 8.82 11.47 7.59
C ASP A 376 9.73 12.14 6.55
#